data_AF-A0A1M6CYP5-F1
#
_entry.id   AF-A0A1M6CYP5-F1
#
_cell.length_a   1.000
_cell.length_b   1.000
_cell.length_c   1.000
_cell.angle_alpha   90.00
_cell.angle_beta   90.00
_cell.angle_gamma   90.00
#
_symmetry.space_group_name_H-M   'P 1'
#
loop_
_entity.id
_entity.type
_entity.pdbx_description
1 polymer ?
#
loop_
_entity_poly.entity_id
_entity_poly.type
_entity_poly.pdbx_seq_one_letter_code
_entity_poly.pdbx_strand_id
1 'polypeptide(L)'
;MIENTSESMKDPGNALLFLAVSLGPGGTDRAIAEQERSGQAQLVNSDRLPSDMNGASDADFEAVGITFGEPDPADPLFRPATLPEGWKRQRSDHDMWSYVADELGRRRVAVFYKAAFYDRRAFMRLVTVEAYVSECRYEDREVVTDGTWATPAAVVEAARRLAQAAQASVDQWTQIGERRGSEWAEKSAKYVAEYTAERDSFEAIASRFEKAAEA
;
A
#
# COMPACT_ATOMS: atom_id res chain seq x y z
N MET A 1 21.11 -7.40 1.72
CA MET A 1 21.39 -6.47 0.60
C MET A 1 20.32 -6.71 -0.45
N ILE A 2 19.73 -5.65 -1.01
CA ILE A 2 18.76 -5.78 -2.11
C ILE A 2 19.55 -5.92 -3.41
N GLU A 3 19.17 -6.87 -4.25
CA GLU A 3 19.84 -7.13 -5.51
C GLU A 3 19.49 -6.02 -6.53
N ASN A 4 20.53 -5.44 -7.12
CA ASN A 4 20.36 -4.60 -8.28
C ASN A 4 20.18 -5.47 -9.53
N THR A 5 18.95 -5.86 -9.82
CA THR A 5 18.61 -6.76 -10.93
C THR A 5 19.05 -6.23 -12.30
N SER A 6 19.11 -4.91 -12.50
CA SER A 6 19.62 -4.31 -13.75
C SER A 6 21.11 -4.55 -13.90
N GLU A 7 21.89 -4.37 -12.83
CA GLU A 7 23.32 -4.68 -12.83
C GLU A 7 23.57 -6.19 -12.89
N SER A 8 22.77 -6.98 -12.17
CA SER A 8 22.82 -8.45 -12.16
C SER A 8 22.67 -9.04 -13.57
N MET A 9 21.81 -8.44 -14.40
CA MET A 9 21.59 -8.85 -15.80
C MET A 9 22.75 -8.53 -16.76
N LYS A 10 23.77 -7.77 -16.32
CA LYS A 10 25.01 -7.58 -17.10
C LYS A 10 25.91 -8.82 -17.04
N ASP A 11 25.73 -9.68 -16.03
CA ASP A 11 26.41 -10.96 -15.97
C ASP A 11 25.79 -11.95 -16.99
N PRO A 12 26.57 -12.52 -17.92
CA PRO A 12 26.05 -13.43 -18.93
C PRO A 12 25.40 -14.68 -18.34
N GLY A 13 25.85 -15.16 -17.18
CA GLY A 13 25.26 -16.31 -16.50
C GLY A 13 23.85 -16.00 -15.99
N ASN A 14 23.66 -14.86 -15.36
CA ASN A 14 22.33 -14.40 -14.92
C ASN A 14 21.39 -14.12 -16.09
N ALA A 15 21.90 -13.53 -17.18
CA ALA A 15 21.11 -13.31 -18.38
C ALA A 15 20.65 -14.64 -19.03
N LEU A 16 21.53 -15.64 -19.08
CA LEU A 16 21.19 -16.98 -19.57
C LEU A 16 20.19 -17.69 -18.64
N LEU A 17 20.33 -17.55 -17.32
CA LEU A 17 19.38 -18.10 -16.36
C LEU A 17 17.99 -17.46 -16.54
N PHE A 18 17.93 -16.14 -16.68
CA PHE A 18 16.67 -15.44 -16.94
C PHE A 18 16.01 -15.93 -18.24
N LEU A 19 16.80 -16.08 -19.31
CA LEU A 19 16.29 -16.63 -20.58
C LEU A 19 15.76 -18.06 -20.40
N ALA A 20 16.48 -18.92 -19.68
CA ALA A 20 16.06 -20.29 -19.42
C ALA A 20 14.73 -20.36 -18.65
N VAL A 21 14.55 -19.53 -17.61
CA VAL A 21 13.27 -19.43 -16.88
C VAL A 21 12.17 -18.89 -17.79
N SER A 22 12.46 -17.89 -18.62
CA SER A 22 11.51 -17.28 -19.56
C SER A 22 11.02 -18.24 -20.65
N LEU A 23 11.80 -19.27 -20.99
CA LEU A 23 11.38 -20.32 -21.94
C LEU A 23 10.52 -21.42 -21.29
N GLY A 24 10.35 -21.39 -19.98
CA GLY A 24 9.54 -22.34 -19.23
C GLY A 24 8.03 -22.04 -19.21
N PRO A 25 7.22 -22.90 -18.57
CA PRO A 25 5.79 -22.67 -18.41
C PRO A 25 5.50 -21.38 -17.61
N GLY A 26 4.76 -20.46 -18.24
CA GLY A 26 4.46 -19.13 -17.70
C GLY A 26 5.27 -18.00 -18.38
N GLY A 27 6.26 -18.34 -19.21
CA GLY A 27 6.97 -17.39 -20.05
C GLY A 27 7.73 -16.31 -19.27
N THR A 28 8.00 -15.20 -19.96
CA THR A 28 8.66 -14.02 -19.40
C THR A 28 7.89 -13.42 -18.21
N ASP A 29 6.56 -13.44 -18.23
CA ASP A 29 5.73 -12.87 -17.16
C ASP A 29 6.00 -13.53 -15.80
N ARG A 30 6.14 -14.86 -15.81
CA ARG A 30 6.50 -15.61 -14.61
C ARG A 30 7.91 -15.27 -14.13
N ALA A 31 8.88 -15.19 -15.04
CA ALA A 31 10.26 -14.86 -14.69
C ALA A 31 10.37 -13.48 -14.03
N ILE A 32 9.61 -12.51 -14.53
CA ILE A 32 9.52 -11.16 -13.96
C ILE A 32 8.84 -11.19 -12.58
N ALA A 33 7.70 -11.89 -12.44
CA ALA A 33 7.00 -12.00 -11.17
C ALA A 33 7.88 -12.66 -10.08
N GLU A 34 8.70 -13.64 -10.44
CA GLU A 34 9.67 -14.25 -9.53
C GLU A 34 10.78 -13.26 -9.10
N GLN A 35 11.27 -12.42 -10.02
CA GLN A 35 12.20 -11.33 -9.68
C GLN A 35 11.56 -10.32 -8.73
N GLU A 36 10.33 -9.87 -9.01
CA GLU A 36 9.60 -8.91 -8.16
C GLU A 36 9.36 -9.46 -6.75
N ARG A 37 8.91 -10.72 -6.65
CA ARG A 37 8.72 -11.41 -5.37
C ARG A 37 10.03 -11.55 -4.59
N SER A 38 11.14 -11.86 -5.27
CA SER A 38 12.47 -11.92 -4.65
C SER A 38 12.91 -10.53 -4.16
N GLY A 39 12.69 -9.49 -4.96
CA GLY A 39 12.98 -8.11 -4.57
C GLY A 39 12.21 -7.66 -3.33
N GLN A 40 10.90 -7.93 -3.27
CA GLN A 40 10.09 -7.67 -2.07
C GLN A 40 10.60 -8.44 -0.85
N ALA A 41 10.96 -9.72 -1.04
CA ALA A 41 11.55 -10.54 0.00
C ALA A 41 12.83 -9.95 0.56
N GLN A 42 13.74 -9.50 -0.31
CA GLN A 42 15.00 -8.88 0.07
C GLN A 42 14.77 -7.54 0.79
N LEU A 43 13.86 -6.70 0.29
CA LEU A 43 13.53 -5.41 0.88
C LEU A 43 12.98 -5.56 2.30
N VAL A 44 12.00 -6.44 2.51
CA VAL A 44 11.40 -6.68 3.83
C VAL A 44 12.41 -7.22 4.85
N ASN A 45 13.42 -7.97 4.40
CA ASN A 45 14.49 -8.51 5.25
C ASN A 45 15.76 -7.64 5.29
N SER A 46 15.67 -6.39 4.81
CA SER A 46 16.79 -5.43 4.85
C SER A 46 16.53 -4.29 5.83
N ASP A 47 17.57 -3.51 6.10
CA ASP A 47 17.54 -2.23 6.79
C ASP A 47 17.39 -1.05 5.81
N ARG A 48 16.99 -1.31 4.56
CA ARG A 48 16.87 -0.30 3.50
C ARG A 48 15.41 0.16 3.33
N LEU A 49 15.25 1.39 2.87
CA LEU A 49 13.99 1.93 2.34
C LEU A 49 14.27 2.67 1.01
N PRO A 50 13.24 2.89 0.17
CA PRO A 50 13.41 3.66 -1.05
C PRO A 50 13.87 5.09 -0.79
N SER A 51 14.70 5.62 -1.70
CA SER A 51 15.11 7.02 -1.68
C SER A 51 14.02 7.97 -2.20
N ASP A 52 13.12 7.48 -3.06
CA ASP A 52 11.97 8.25 -3.55
C ASP A 52 10.81 8.18 -2.54
N MET A 53 10.34 9.34 -2.08
CA MET A 53 9.27 9.52 -1.10
C MET A 53 7.92 9.89 -1.73
N ASN A 54 7.80 9.80 -3.06
CA ASN A 54 6.58 10.00 -3.83
C ASN A 54 5.81 11.29 -3.45
N GLY A 55 6.56 12.40 -3.36
CA GLY A 55 6.03 13.74 -3.06
C GLY A 55 6.09 14.16 -1.59
N ALA A 56 6.42 13.26 -0.67
CA ALA A 56 6.79 13.61 0.70
C ALA A 56 8.29 13.95 0.81
N SER A 57 8.72 14.43 1.98
CA SER A 57 10.10 14.80 2.29
C SER A 57 10.68 13.95 3.42
N ASP A 58 12.01 13.91 3.55
CA ASP A 58 12.69 13.24 4.67
C ASP A 58 12.10 13.69 6.02
N ALA A 59 11.81 15.00 6.16
CA ALA A 59 11.23 15.58 7.36
C ALA A 59 9.87 14.98 7.74
N ASP A 60 9.04 14.57 6.77
CA ASP A 60 7.73 13.96 7.04
C ASP A 60 7.88 12.56 7.65
N PHE A 61 8.87 11.80 7.17
CA PHE A 61 9.19 10.46 7.69
C PHE A 61 9.95 10.53 9.02
N GLU A 62 10.83 11.51 9.17
CA GLU A 62 11.52 11.81 10.43
C GLU A 62 10.54 12.24 11.53
N ALA A 63 9.47 12.96 11.18
CA ALA A 63 8.41 13.32 12.12
C ALA A 63 7.67 12.10 12.70
N VAL A 64 7.70 10.96 12.03
CA VAL A 64 7.18 9.68 12.56
C VAL A 64 8.28 8.77 13.14
N GLY A 65 9.50 9.27 13.25
CA GLY A 65 10.63 8.62 13.93
C GLY A 65 11.52 7.76 13.04
N ILE A 66 11.33 7.75 11.71
CA ILE A 66 12.23 7.05 10.80
C ILE A 66 13.46 7.93 10.54
N THR A 67 14.66 7.37 10.59
CA THR A 67 15.89 8.09 10.21
C THR A 67 16.52 7.48 8.98
N PHE A 68 17.23 8.30 8.19
CA PHE A 68 17.84 7.87 6.94
C PHE A 68 19.35 8.14 6.89
N GLY A 69 20.08 7.23 6.25
CA GLY A 69 21.47 7.44 5.82
C GLY A 69 21.55 7.97 4.39
N GLU A 70 22.76 8.10 3.85
CA GLU A 70 22.97 8.45 2.44
C GLU A 70 22.52 7.33 1.50
N PRO A 71 22.00 7.64 0.29
CA PRO A 71 21.71 6.64 -0.73
C PRO A 71 22.88 5.71 -1.03
N ASP A 72 22.59 4.43 -1.25
CA ASP A 72 23.60 3.42 -1.54
C ASP A 72 24.29 3.77 -2.89
N PRO A 73 25.63 3.96 -2.94
CA PRO A 73 26.30 4.39 -4.18
C PRO A 73 26.16 3.42 -5.35
N ALA A 74 25.99 2.13 -5.07
CA ALA A 74 25.81 1.07 -6.07
C ALA A 74 24.34 0.91 -6.51
N ASP A 75 23.39 1.44 -5.75
CA ASP A 75 21.97 1.37 -6.05
C ASP A 75 21.20 2.53 -5.38
N PRO A 76 21.20 3.74 -5.99
CA PRO A 76 20.62 4.93 -5.39
C PRO A 76 19.10 4.87 -5.17
N LEU A 77 18.43 3.83 -5.67
CA LEU A 77 17.02 3.56 -5.38
C LEU A 77 16.77 3.33 -3.89
N PHE A 78 17.79 2.90 -3.14
CA PHE A 78 17.68 2.57 -1.74
C PHE A 78 18.69 3.35 -0.89
N ARG A 79 18.32 3.53 0.38
CA ARG A 79 19.19 4.12 1.41
C ARG A 79 18.98 3.40 2.75
N PRO A 80 20.00 3.36 3.63
CA PRO A 80 19.85 2.86 5.00
C PRO A 80 18.74 3.62 5.73
N ALA A 81 17.91 2.90 6.49
CA ALA A 81 16.88 3.50 7.31
C ALA A 81 16.71 2.75 8.65
N THR A 82 16.63 3.52 9.73
CA THR A 82 16.29 2.98 11.06
C THR A 82 14.82 3.23 11.33
N LEU A 83 14.11 2.17 11.71
CA LEU A 83 12.71 2.27 12.11
C LEU A 83 12.60 2.58 13.61
N PRO A 84 11.50 3.24 14.05
CA PRO A 84 11.21 3.36 15.48
C PRO A 84 11.15 1.99 16.17
N GLU A 85 11.36 1.99 17.49
CA GLU A 85 11.27 0.77 18.28
C GLU A 85 9.89 0.11 18.14
N GLY A 86 9.87 -1.22 17.98
CA GLY A 86 8.65 -2.00 17.82
C GLY A 86 8.07 -2.01 16.39
N TRP A 87 8.51 -1.11 15.51
CA TRP A 87 8.07 -1.09 14.11
C TRP A 87 8.67 -2.24 13.31
N LYS A 88 7.90 -2.77 12.36
CA LYS A 88 8.26 -3.97 11.58
C LYS A 88 7.96 -3.79 10.11
N ARG A 89 8.82 -4.36 9.27
CA ARG A 89 8.56 -4.53 7.84
C ARG A 89 7.64 -5.72 7.62
N GLN A 90 6.66 -5.59 6.75
CA GLN A 90 5.64 -6.61 6.46
C GLN A 90 5.51 -6.79 4.94
N ARG A 91 5.45 -8.05 4.49
CA ARG A 91 5.11 -8.36 3.09
C ARG A 91 3.64 -8.08 2.82
N SER A 92 3.32 -7.72 1.58
CA SER A 92 1.94 -7.76 1.09
C SER A 92 1.72 -9.01 0.24
N ASP A 93 0.46 -9.30 -0.09
CA ASP A 93 0.09 -10.36 -1.02
C ASP A 93 0.39 -9.99 -2.50
N HIS A 94 0.78 -8.73 -2.75
CA HIS A 94 1.18 -8.25 -4.07
C HIS A 94 2.71 -8.23 -4.19
N ASP A 95 3.27 -8.83 -5.25
CA ASP A 95 4.71 -9.05 -5.41
C ASP A 95 5.55 -7.75 -5.36
N MET A 96 4.98 -6.60 -5.76
CA MET A 96 5.65 -5.29 -5.71
C MET A 96 5.38 -4.43 -4.46
N TRP A 97 4.46 -4.82 -3.56
CA TRP A 97 4.10 -3.97 -2.41
C TRP A 97 4.59 -4.58 -1.10
N SER A 98 5.01 -3.73 -0.17
CA SER A 98 5.30 -4.08 1.22
C SER A 98 4.93 -2.91 2.13
N TYR A 99 4.93 -3.14 3.43
CA TYR A 99 4.52 -2.15 4.41
C TYR A 99 5.53 -2.04 5.55
N VAL A 100 5.57 -0.89 6.20
CA VAL A 100 6.11 -0.74 7.55
C VAL A 100 4.94 -0.53 8.49
N ALA A 101 4.79 -1.44 9.45
CA ALA A 101 3.78 -1.38 10.50
C ALA A 101 4.39 -0.93 11.82
N ASP A 102 3.64 -0.16 12.60
CA ASP A 102 4.05 0.25 13.94
C ASP A 102 3.89 -0.87 14.97
N GLU A 103 4.22 -0.57 16.23
CA GLU A 103 4.16 -1.50 17.35
C GLU A 103 2.75 -2.04 17.64
N LEU A 104 1.71 -1.33 17.18
CA LEU A 104 0.30 -1.75 17.28
C LEU A 104 -0.16 -2.53 16.03
N GLY A 105 0.74 -2.80 15.08
CA GLY A 105 0.44 -3.52 13.84
C GLY A 105 -0.29 -2.67 12.79
N ARG A 106 -0.31 -1.34 12.95
CA ARG A 106 -0.95 -0.42 12.00
C ARG A 106 0.05 -0.06 10.92
N ARG A 107 -0.33 -0.14 9.65
CA ARG A 107 0.55 0.22 8.54
C ARG A 107 0.74 1.73 8.50
N ARG A 108 1.99 2.17 8.58
CA ARG A 108 2.41 3.58 8.60
C ARG A 108 3.11 4.02 7.33
N VAL A 109 3.76 3.09 6.65
CA VAL A 109 4.42 3.32 5.37
C VAL A 109 3.99 2.25 4.39
N ALA A 110 3.59 2.66 3.19
CA ALA A 110 3.43 1.78 2.04
C ALA A 110 4.65 1.91 1.15
N VAL A 111 5.25 0.79 0.78
CA VAL A 111 6.51 0.71 0.04
C VAL A 111 6.27 -0.07 -1.25
N PHE A 112 6.52 0.57 -2.38
CA PHE A 112 6.48 -0.03 -3.70
C PHE A 112 7.89 -0.36 -4.16
N TYR A 113 8.11 -1.58 -4.64
CA TYR A 113 9.35 -1.97 -5.31
C TYR A 113 9.07 -2.91 -6.48
N LYS A 114 9.35 -2.42 -7.69
CA LYS A 114 9.42 -3.20 -8.92
C LYS A 114 10.86 -3.61 -9.16
N ALA A 115 11.15 -4.91 -9.04
CA ALA A 115 12.49 -5.47 -9.21
C ALA A 115 12.78 -5.94 -10.64
N ALA A 116 11.89 -5.71 -11.60
CA ALA A 116 12.11 -6.05 -12.99
C ALA A 116 13.36 -5.34 -13.54
N PHE A 117 14.31 -6.09 -14.09
CA PHE A 117 15.64 -5.58 -14.47
C PHE A 117 15.63 -4.45 -15.52
N TYR A 118 14.58 -4.34 -16.34
CA TYR A 118 14.48 -3.36 -17.42
C TYR A 118 13.79 -2.05 -17.03
N ASP A 119 13.13 -2.01 -15.87
CA ASP A 119 12.37 -0.85 -15.38
C ASP A 119 12.25 -0.94 -13.84
N ARG A 120 13.39 -0.93 -13.17
CA ARG A 120 13.44 -0.94 -11.69
C ARG A 120 12.88 0.37 -11.17
N ARG A 121 11.98 0.28 -10.19
CA ARG A 121 11.42 1.45 -9.52
C ARG A 121 11.11 1.14 -8.07
N ALA A 122 11.53 2.01 -7.17
CA ALA A 122 11.19 1.94 -5.77
C ALA A 122 10.72 3.30 -5.28
N PHE A 123 9.63 3.34 -4.52
CA PHE A 123 9.19 4.54 -3.80
C PHE A 123 8.42 4.16 -2.54
N MET A 124 8.28 5.10 -1.62
CA MET A 124 7.45 4.92 -0.43
C MET A 124 6.54 6.12 -0.18
N ARG A 125 5.49 5.91 0.60
CA ARG A 125 4.57 6.97 1.05
C ARG A 125 4.08 6.70 2.47
N LEU A 126 3.83 7.76 3.22
CA LEU A 126 3.13 7.66 4.49
C LEU A 126 1.67 7.25 4.26
N VAL A 127 1.18 6.37 5.12
CA VAL A 127 -0.23 5.97 5.15
C VAL A 127 -0.99 7.01 5.96
N THR A 128 -2.07 7.55 5.40
CA THR A 128 -2.97 8.46 6.11
C THR A 128 -3.92 7.68 7.00
N VAL A 129 -4.53 8.32 8.01
CA VAL A 129 -5.57 7.68 8.83
C VAL A 129 -6.74 7.21 7.95
N GLU A 130 -7.07 7.96 6.91
CA GLU A 130 -8.10 7.58 5.93
C GLU A 130 -7.75 6.31 5.16
N ALA A 131 -6.53 6.22 4.62
CA ALA A 131 -6.06 5.01 3.96
C ALA A 131 -6.01 3.82 4.93
N TYR A 132 -5.56 4.03 6.17
CA TYR A 132 -5.54 3.00 7.21
C TYR A 132 -6.93 2.46 7.55
N VAL A 133 -7.93 3.34 7.72
CA VAL A 133 -9.33 2.94 7.99
C VAL A 133 -9.92 2.18 6.80
N SER A 134 -9.66 2.65 5.58
CA SER A 134 -10.11 1.97 4.36
C SER A 134 -9.48 0.58 4.21
N GLU A 135 -8.16 0.46 4.42
CA GLU A 135 -7.45 -0.82 4.40
C GLU A 135 -7.98 -1.79 5.46
N CYS A 136 -8.22 -1.31 6.69
CA CYS A 136 -8.79 -2.16 7.73
C CYS A 136 -10.16 -2.73 7.33
N ARG A 137 -11.03 -1.90 6.73
CA ARG A 137 -12.32 -2.36 6.23
C ARG A 137 -12.17 -3.38 5.10
N TYR A 138 -11.28 -3.12 4.15
CA TYR A 138 -11.08 -4.01 3.00
C TYR A 138 -10.50 -5.38 3.39
N GLU A 139 -9.60 -5.40 4.37
CA GLU A 139 -8.94 -6.61 4.88
C GLU A 139 -9.71 -7.27 6.04
N ASP A 140 -10.91 -6.78 6.38
CA ASP A 140 -11.70 -7.24 7.56
C ASP A 140 -10.89 -7.25 8.86
N ARG A 141 -10.09 -6.19 9.06
CA ARG A 141 -9.28 -5.95 10.25
C ARG A 141 -9.94 -4.95 11.17
N GLU A 142 -9.72 -5.15 12.46
CA GLU A 142 -10.11 -4.16 13.46
C GLU A 142 -9.26 -2.88 13.35
N VAL A 143 -9.94 -1.74 13.32
CA VAL A 143 -9.30 -0.43 13.46
C VAL A 143 -8.81 -0.28 14.91
N VAL A 144 -7.51 -0.05 15.07
CA VAL A 144 -6.83 0.17 16.35
C VAL A 144 -6.46 1.64 16.48
N THR A 145 -6.89 2.25 17.57
CA THR A 145 -6.67 3.68 17.85
C THR A 145 -5.62 3.91 18.94
N ASP A 146 -5.05 5.11 18.97
CA ASP A 146 -4.20 5.59 20.06
C ASP A 146 -4.49 7.06 20.40
N GLY A 147 -3.63 7.69 21.20
CA GLY A 147 -3.72 9.12 21.51
C GLY A 147 -2.93 10.04 20.57
N THR A 148 -2.30 9.54 19.50
CA THR A 148 -1.30 10.30 18.73
C THR A 148 -1.59 10.43 17.24
N TRP A 149 -1.88 9.33 16.54
CA TRP A 149 -2.01 9.32 15.08
C TRP A 149 -3.41 8.89 14.64
N ALA A 150 -3.79 7.65 14.93
CA ALA A 150 -5.13 7.14 14.68
C ALA A 150 -5.98 7.39 15.92
N THR A 151 -6.18 8.65 16.29
CA THR A 151 -7.05 8.97 17.44
C THR A 151 -8.50 8.60 17.15
N PRO A 152 -9.34 8.32 18.18
CA PRO A 152 -10.76 8.10 17.95
C PRO A 152 -11.40 9.21 17.11
N ALA A 153 -11.08 10.48 17.39
CA ALA A 153 -11.55 11.62 16.60
C ALA A 153 -11.05 11.58 15.14
N ALA A 154 -9.76 11.32 14.92
CA ALA A 154 -9.20 11.23 13.56
C ALA A 154 -9.81 10.06 12.76
N VAL A 155 -10.08 8.93 13.41
CA VAL A 155 -10.76 7.78 12.80
C VAL A 155 -12.20 8.12 12.44
N VAL A 156 -12.93 8.83 13.31
CA VAL A 156 -14.30 9.30 13.02
C VAL A 156 -14.31 10.22 11.80
N GLU A 157 -13.41 11.20 11.75
CA GLU A 157 -13.31 12.10 10.60
C GLU A 157 -12.97 11.36 9.30
N ALA A 158 -12.00 10.45 9.34
CA ALA A 158 -11.63 9.61 8.21
C ALA A 158 -12.80 8.74 7.72
N ALA A 159 -13.48 8.04 8.64
CA ALA A 159 -14.62 7.20 8.32
C ALA A 159 -15.77 8.00 7.71
N ARG A 160 -16.05 9.22 8.22
CA ARG A 160 -17.07 10.11 7.65
C ARG A 160 -16.72 10.55 6.23
N ARG A 161 -15.45 10.90 5.94
CA ARG A 161 -15.01 11.24 4.57
C ARG A 161 -15.17 10.05 3.62
N LEU A 162 -14.80 8.85 4.06
CA LEU A 162 -14.96 7.63 3.27
C LEU A 162 -16.44 7.30 3.00
N ALA A 163 -17.31 7.44 4.00
CA ALA A 163 -18.75 7.30 3.83
C ALA A 163 -19.32 8.30 2.81
N GLN A 164 -18.88 9.56 2.86
CA GLN A 164 -19.27 10.59 1.89
C GLN A 164 -18.79 10.25 0.47
N ALA A 165 -17.57 9.74 0.30
CA ALA A 165 -17.05 9.31 -0.99
C ALA A 165 -17.83 8.10 -1.56
N ALA A 166 -18.19 7.13 -0.70
CA ALA A 166 -19.04 6.01 -1.07
C ALA A 166 -20.46 6.48 -1.46
N GLN A 167 -21.04 7.45 -0.74
CA GLN A 167 -22.32 8.06 -1.11
C GLN A 167 -22.25 8.75 -2.48
N ALA A 168 -21.18 9.51 -2.77
CA ALA A 168 -21.01 10.12 -4.08
C ALA A 168 -20.96 9.07 -5.21
N SER A 169 -20.40 7.89 -4.93
CA SER A 169 -20.40 6.76 -5.87
C SER A 169 -21.80 6.16 -6.06
N VAL A 170 -22.57 6.01 -4.97
CA VAL A 170 -24.00 5.62 -5.04
C VAL A 170 -24.78 6.58 -5.94
N ASP A 171 -24.63 7.89 -5.73
CA ASP A 171 -25.33 8.91 -6.50
C ASP A 171 -24.93 8.86 -7.98
N GLN A 172 -23.63 8.73 -8.26
CA GLN A 172 -23.10 8.61 -9.62
C GLN A 172 -23.68 7.38 -10.35
N TRP A 173 -23.66 6.21 -9.70
CA TRP A 173 -24.15 4.97 -10.32
C TRP A 173 -25.66 4.97 -10.50
N THR A 174 -26.41 5.59 -9.59
CA THR A 174 -27.85 5.82 -9.74
C THR A 174 -28.14 6.66 -10.99
N GLN A 175 -27.46 7.80 -11.16
CA GLN A 175 -27.62 8.65 -12.34
C GLN A 175 -27.19 7.97 -13.65
N ILE A 176 -26.20 7.06 -13.61
CA ILE A 176 -25.82 6.28 -14.79
C ILE A 176 -26.94 5.32 -15.19
N GLY A 177 -27.56 4.64 -14.22
CA GLY A 177 -28.69 3.75 -14.45
C GLY A 177 -29.88 4.48 -15.08
N GLU A 178 -30.24 5.65 -14.53
CA GLU A 178 -31.32 6.49 -15.05
C GLU A 178 -31.07 6.98 -16.48
N ARG A 179 -29.84 7.40 -16.80
CA ARG A 179 -29.51 7.95 -18.12
C ARG A 179 -29.35 6.91 -19.22
N ARG A 180 -28.81 5.73 -18.90
CA ARG A 180 -28.47 4.70 -19.90
C ARG A 180 -29.56 3.65 -20.13
N GLY A 181 -30.66 3.71 -19.36
CA GLY A 181 -31.82 2.86 -19.56
C GLY A 181 -31.59 1.39 -19.17
N SER A 182 -32.44 0.51 -19.69
CA SER A 182 -32.56 -0.89 -19.23
C SER A 182 -31.28 -1.72 -19.34
N GLU A 183 -30.42 -1.46 -20.32
CA GLU A 183 -29.16 -2.19 -20.52
C GLU A 183 -28.19 -2.01 -19.34
N TRP A 184 -28.26 -0.88 -18.64
CA TRP A 184 -27.38 -0.57 -17.52
C TRP A 184 -28.06 -0.67 -16.16
N ALA A 185 -29.36 -0.99 -16.11
CA ALA A 185 -30.13 -1.02 -14.87
C ALA A 185 -29.57 -2.06 -13.88
N GLU A 186 -29.27 -3.28 -14.34
CA GLU A 186 -28.71 -4.33 -13.49
C GLU A 186 -27.31 -3.97 -12.97
N LYS A 187 -26.45 -3.48 -13.87
CA LYS A 187 -25.08 -3.10 -13.51
C LYS A 187 -25.05 -1.91 -12.55
N SER A 188 -25.88 -0.90 -12.79
CA SER A 188 -26.05 0.24 -11.90
C SER A 188 -26.55 -0.21 -10.53
N ALA A 189 -27.62 -1.03 -10.47
CA ALA A 189 -28.16 -1.54 -9.21
C ALA A 189 -27.13 -2.33 -8.40
N LYS A 190 -26.30 -3.15 -9.07
CA LYS A 190 -25.19 -3.86 -8.42
C LYS A 190 -24.20 -2.89 -7.74
N TYR A 191 -23.72 -1.89 -8.47
CA TYR A 191 -22.76 -0.93 -7.90
C TYR A 191 -23.39 -0.04 -6.83
N VAL A 192 -24.65 0.37 -7.00
CA VAL A 192 -25.40 1.09 -5.96
C VAL A 192 -25.45 0.27 -4.68
N ALA A 193 -25.76 -1.02 -4.75
CA ALA A 193 -25.78 -1.89 -3.58
C ALA A 193 -24.39 -2.05 -2.95
N GLU A 194 -23.34 -2.22 -3.76
CA GLU A 194 -21.95 -2.34 -3.30
C GLU A 194 -21.48 -1.09 -2.54
N TYR A 195 -21.65 0.09 -3.13
CA TYR A 195 -21.25 1.35 -2.50
C TYR A 195 -22.16 1.75 -1.34
N THR A 196 -23.43 1.33 -1.33
CA THR A 196 -24.30 1.49 -0.15
C THR A 196 -23.76 0.70 1.03
N ALA A 197 -23.40 -0.58 0.82
CA ALA A 197 -22.82 -1.42 1.86
C ALA A 197 -21.45 -0.88 2.34
N GLU A 198 -20.66 -0.31 1.43
CA GLU A 198 -19.40 0.37 1.77
C GLU A 198 -19.63 1.62 2.64
N ARG A 199 -20.54 2.51 2.24
CA ARG A 199 -20.94 3.68 3.03
C ARG A 199 -21.37 3.28 4.44
N ASP A 200 -22.32 2.35 4.54
CA ASP A 200 -22.89 1.91 5.82
C ASP A 200 -21.82 1.31 6.74
N SER A 201 -20.85 0.58 6.17
CA SER A 201 -19.70 0.06 6.90
C SER A 201 -18.85 1.18 7.51
N PHE A 202 -18.60 2.26 6.79
CA PHE A 202 -17.83 3.39 7.32
C PHE A 202 -18.64 4.22 8.34
N GLU A 203 -19.94 4.39 8.16
CA GLU A 203 -20.83 5.02 9.15
C GLU A 203 -20.86 4.24 10.47
N ALA A 204 -20.85 2.90 10.40
CA ALA A 204 -20.74 2.04 11.56
C ALA A 204 -19.40 2.22 12.30
N ILE A 205 -18.29 2.34 11.57
CA ILE A 205 -16.97 2.64 12.15
C ILE A 205 -16.99 4.00 12.84
N ALA A 206 -17.49 5.05 12.19
CA ALA A 206 -17.60 6.39 12.79
C ALA A 206 -18.42 6.36 14.09
N SER A 207 -19.61 5.77 14.05
CA SER A 207 -20.51 5.66 15.22
C SER A 207 -19.87 4.90 16.39
N ARG A 208 -19.03 3.89 16.10
CA ARG A 208 -18.32 3.12 17.13
C ARG A 208 -17.31 3.97 17.88
N PHE A 209 -16.52 4.78 17.18
CA PHE A 209 -15.46 5.58 17.78
C PHE A 209 -15.92 6.93 18.33
N GLU A 210 -17.06 7.47 17.88
CA GLU A 210 -17.70 8.63 18.51
C GLU A 210 -18.01 8.35 19.99
N LYS A 211 -18.64 7.21 20.27
CA LYS A 211 -18.96 6.79 21.63
C LYS A 211 -17.72 6.59 22.51
N ALA A 212 -16.60 6.20 21.90
CA ALA A 212 -15.34 6.02 22.59
C ALA A 212 -14.60 7.34 22.85
N ALA A 213 -14.85 8.38 22.05
CA ALA A 213 -14.28 9.72 22.25
C ALA A 213 -14.99 10.53 23.34
N GLU A 214 -16.24 10.18 23.66
CA GLU A 214 -17.07 10.82 24.70
C GLU A 214 -16.86 10.21 26.11
N ALA A 215 -16.19 9.06 26.20
CA ALA A 215 -15.94 8.31 27.44
C ALA A 215 -14.59 8.64 28.06
#